data_AF-A0A920ADG9-F1
#
_entry.id   AF-A0A920ADG9-F1
#
_cell.length_a   1.000
_cell.length_b   1.000
_cell.length_c   1.000
_cell.angle_alpha   90.00
_cell.angle_beta   90.00
_cell.angle_gamma   90.00
#
_symmetry.space_group_name_H-M   'P 1'
#
loop_
_entity.id
_entity.type
_entity.pdbx_description
1 polymer ?
#
loop_
_entity_poly.entity_id
_entity_poly.type
_entity_poly.pdbx_seq_one_letter_code
_entity_poly.pdbx_strand_id
1 'polypeptide(L)' 'MTRGKIVTENIINNTKHIIIEYYKDKGYLNTTVEIYQDVDPTSLSSVVLDIEINKGEKVKSTQLHLKV' A
#
# COMPACT_ATOMS: atom_id res chain seq x y z
N MET A 1 24.85 10.92 8.04
CA MET A 1 24.77 9.45 7.95
C MET A 1 23.32 9.08 7.68
N THR A 2 22.97 8.88 6.42
CA THR A 2 21.61 8.49 6.04
C THR A 2 21.46 7.04 6.45
N ARG A 3 20.79 6.77 7.58
CA ARG A 3 20.49 5.40 8.01
C ARG A 3 19.71 4.77 6.86
N GLY A 4 20.30 3.77 6.19
CA GLY A 4 19.56 2.88 5.33
C GLY A 4 18.35 2.42 6.15
N LYS A 5 17.14 2.74 5.70
CA LYS A 5 15.93 2.26 6.37
C LYS A 5 15.98 0.75 6.22
N ILE A 6 16.18 0.05 7.35
CA ILE A 6 16.03 -1.39 7.38
C ILE A 6 14.60 -1.67 6.96
N VAL A 7 14.42 -2.27 5.78
CA VAL A 7 13.11 -2.71 5.33
C VAL A 7 12.68 -3.81 6.30
N THR A 8 11.75 -3.45 7.16
CA THR A 8 11.18 -4.34 8.17
C THR A 8 9.74 -4.60 7.78
N GLU A 9 9.20 -5.77 8.10
CA GLU A 9 7.80 -6.12 7.81
C GLU A 9 6.80 -5.08 8.34
N ASN A 10 7.12 -4.44 9.47
CA ASN A 10 6.32 -3.33 10.00
C ASN A 10 6.25 -2.11 9.06
N ILE A 11 7.36 -1.78 8.37
CA ILE A 11 7.37 -0.69 7.38
C ILE A 11 6.52 -1.08 6.18
N ILE A 12 6.64 -2.32 5.70
CA ILE A 12 5.85 -2.86 4.58
C ILE A 12 4.35 -2.79 4.92
N ASN A 13 3.96 -3.29 6.09
CA ASN A 13 2.57 -3.29 6.55
C ASN A 13 2.01 -1.87 6.74
N ASN A 14 2.81 -0.95 7.30
CA ASN A 14 2.40 0.43 7.46
C ASN A 14 2.24 1.13 6.10
N THR A 15 3.18 0.93 5.17
CA THR A 15 3.07 1.42 3.80
C THR A 15 1.82 0.89 3.10
N LYS A 16 1.52 -0.41 3.22
CA LYS A 16 0.29 -1.03 2.71
C LYS A 16 -0.96 -0.35 3.27
N HIS A 17 -1.00 -0.12 4.58
CA HIS A 17 -2.12 0.54 5.25
C HIS A 17 -2.33 1.99 4.78
N ILE A 18 -1.25 2.79 4.71
CA ILE A 18 -1.30 4.18 4.24
C ILE A 18 -1.87 4.27 2.82
N ILE A 19 -1.42 3.39 1.91
CA ILE A 19 -1.90 3.37 0.53
C ILE A 19 -3.40 3.05 0.49
N ILE A 20 -3.86 2.05 1.25
CA ILE A 20 -5.28 1.66 1.29
C ILE A 20 -6.14 2.82 1.79
N GLU A 21 -5.79 3.44 2.92
CA GLU A 21 -6.56 4.57 3.46
C GLU A 21 -6.58 5.76 2.49
N TYR A 22 -5.46 6.07 1.83
CA TYR A 22 -5.40 7.12 0.82
C TYR A 22 -6.39 6.92 -0.34
N TYR A 23 -6.55 5.69 -0.83
CA TYR A 23 -7.49 5.38 -1.91
C TYR A 23 -8.93 5.29 -1.42
N LYS A 24 -9.14 4.79 -0.20
CA LYS A 24 -10.44 4.74 0.47
C LYS A 24 -11.03 6.14 0.66
N ASP A 25 -10.23 7.12 1.07
CA ASP A 25 -10.63 8.53 1.17
C ASP A 25 -11.07 9.13 -0.17
N LYS A 26 -10.54 8.59 -1.28
CA LYS A 26 -10.93 8.96 -2.65
C LYS A 26 -12.16 8.22 -3.17
N GLY A 27 -12.77 7.36 -2.36
CA GLY A 27 -13.95 6.56 -2.69
C GLY A 27 -13.63 5.18 -3.29
N TYR A 28 -12.41 4.68 -3.18
CA TYR A 28 -12.04 3.34 -3.64
C TYR A 28 -11.98 2.36 -2.44
N LEU A 29 -13.15 1.84 -2.06
CA LEU A 29 -13.30 1.05 -0.83
C LEU A 29 -12.65 -0.35 -0.90
N ASN A 30 -12.42 -0.87 -2.11
CA ASN A 30 -11.88 -2.21 -2.35
C ASN A 30 -10.45 -2.16 -2.91
N THR A 31 -9.61 -1.27 -2.37
CA THR A 31 -8.21 -1.16 -2.81
C THR A 31 -7.38 -2.31 -2.23
N THR A 32 -6.65 -3.03 -3.08
CA THR A 32 -5.66 -4.03 -2.67
C THR A 32 -4.25 -3.57 -3.06
N VAL A 33 -3.27 -3.94 -2.26
CA VAL A 33 -1.88 -3.49 -2.40
C VAL A 33 -0.98 -4.67 -2.10
N GLU A 34 -0.15 -5.06 -3.07
CA GLU A 34 0.84 -6.12 -2.90
C GLU A 34 2.23 -5.51 -2.97
N ILE A 35 3.13 -5.96 -2.08
CA ILE A 35 4.50 -5.45 -2.00
C ILE A 35 5.43 -6.65 -2.16
N TYR A 36 6.17 -6.67 -3.26
CA TYR A 36 7.17 -7.67 -3.57
C TYR A 36 8.54 -7.13 -3.21
N GLN A 37 9.38 -7.99 -2.66
CA GLN A 37 10.74 -7.66 -2.30
C GLN A 37 11.66 -8.43 -3.23
N ASP A 38 12.35 -7.72 -4.13
CA ASP A 38 13.42 -8.31 -4.91
C ASP A 38 14.76 -8.05 -4.20
N VAL A 39 15.48 -9.15 -3.95
CA VAL A 39 16.77 -9.16 -3.25
C VAL A 39 17.83 -9.49 -4.28
N ASP A 40 18.38 -8.46 -4.94
CA ASP A 40 19.48 -8.62 -5.87
C ASP A 40 20.71 -9.20 -5.15
N PRO A 41 21.14 -10.45 -5.45
CA PRO A 41 22.25 -11.08 -4.75
C PRO A 41 23.62 -10.42 -5.06
N THR A 42 23.69 -9.62 -6.12
CA THR A 42 24.86 -8.86 -6.57
C THR A 42 24.94 -7.44 -5.99
N SER A 43 23.85 -6.93 -5.41
CA SER A 43 23.81 -5.58 -4.87
C SER A 43 24.05 -5.62 -3.36
N LEU A 44 25.14 -5.00 -2.90
CA LEU A 44 25.50 -4.92 -1.48
C LEU A 44 24.33 -4.33 -0.67
N SER A 45 23.54 -5.20 -0.03
CA SER A 45 22.52 -4.86 0.98
C SER A 45 21.45 -3.85 0.54
N SER A 46 21.14 -3.78 -0.76
CA SER A 46 20.03 -2.97 -1.27
C SER A 46 18.86 -3.86 -1.62
N VAL A 47 17.67 -3.42 -1.23
CA VAL A 47 16.40 -4.13 -1.46
C VAL A 47 15.56 -3.27 -2.38
N VAL A 48 15.09 -3.85 -3.48
CA VAL A 48 14.09 -3.22 -4.33
C VAL A 48 12.71 -3.66 -3.85
N LEU A 49 11.81 -2.70 -3.70
CA LEU A 49 10.42 -2.95 -3.33
C LEU A 49 9.52 -2.58 -4.51
N ASP A 50 8.88 -3.59 -5.09
CA ASP A 50 7.87 -3.41 -6.12
C ASP A 50 6.50 -3.38 -5.46
N ILE A 51 5.80 -2.27 -5.63
CA ILE A 51 4.48 -2.04 -5.02
C ILE A 51 3.43 -2.06 -6.12
N GLU A 52 2.60 -3.10 -6.13
CA GLU A 52 1.47 -3.25 -7.03
C GLU A 52 0.18 -2.79 -6.34
N ILE A 53 -0.54 -1.85 -6.96
CA ILE A 53 -1.76 -1.25 -6.38
C ILE A 53 -2.93 -1.50 -7.31
N ASN A 54 -3.93 -2.23 -6.84
CA ASN A 54 -5.23 -2.34 -7.48
C ASN A 54 -6.25 -1.51 -6.71
N LYS A 55 -6.61 -0.35 -7.27
CA LYS A 55 -7.60 0.56 -6.68
C LYS A 55 -9.03 0.01 -6.67
N GLY A 56 -9.34 -1.03 -7.44
CA GLY A 56 -10.71 -1.50 -7.63
C GLY A 56 -11.65 -0.44 -8.20
N GLU A 57 -12.95 -0.58 -7.91
CA GLU A 57 -13.98 0.33 -8.40
C GLU A 57 -14.15 1.55 -7.48
N LYS A 58 -14.34 2.73 -8.10
CA LYS A 58 -14.70 3.93 -7.36
C LYS A 58 -16.17 3.88 -6.99
N VAL A 59 -16.46 3.82 -5.70
CA VAL A 59 -17.82 3.93 -5.18
C VAL A 59 -18.28 5.38 -5.35
N LYS A 60 -19.27 5.58 -6.23
CA LYS A 60 -20.06 6.81 -6.26
C LYS A 60 -21.13 6.66 -5.20
N SER A 61 -21.00 7.37 -4.08
CA SER A 61 -22.07 7.43 -3.08
C SER A 61 -23.25 8.22 -3.65
N THR A 62 -24.21 7.52 -4.24
CA THR A 62 -25.48 8.10 -4.71
C THR A 62 -26.62 7.87 -3.71
N GLN A 63 -26.43 7.03 -2.68
CA GLN A 63 -27.45 6.75 -1.67
C GLN A 63 -26.83 6.53 -0.28
N LEU A 64 -27.14 7.44 0.64
CA LEU A 64 -26.89 7.26 2.07
C LEU A 64 -28.11 6.54 2.67
N HIS A 65 -27.98 5.25 2.99
CA HIS A 65 -29.00 4.51 3.74
C HIS A 65 -28.68 4.60 5.24
N LEU A 66 -29.37 5.51 5.95
CA LEU A 66 -29.44 5.45 7.41
C LEU A 66 -30.48 4.39 7.79
N LYS A 67 -30.06 3.37 8.54
CA LYS A 67 -30.99 2.50 9.27
C LYS A 67 -31.16 3.10 10.66
N VAL A 68 -32.38 3.57 10.93
CA VAL A 68 -32.84 4.09 12.23
C VAL A 68 -33.32 2.93 13.09
#